data_AF-A0A1V2LC58-F1
#
_entry.id   AF-A0A1V2LC58-F1
#
_cell.length_a   1.000
_cell.length_b   1.000
_cell.length_c   1.000
_cell.angle_alpha   90.00
_cell.angle_beta   90.00
_cell.angle_gamma   90.00
#
_symmetry.space_group_name_H-M   'P 1'
#
loop_
_entity.id
_entity.type
_entity.pdbx_description
1 polymer ?
#
loop_
_entity_poly.entity_id
_entity_poly.type
_entity_poly.pdbx_seq_one_letter_code
_entity_poly.pdbx_strand_id
1 'polypeptide(L)'
;MNYNQLQPQSQAQETQQNEDAPPTDEDVKKIISTLKATITCPPLREQPLQIDAVTDTPAKRIKRKSKFSKEQDEMIIDLKRKGKSWVDIAEITGVGSFLTARNRYQVLMGQQGAASTVWSPEDVQSLQNLVDEGELEKWRFISRELYKLTRKLFSDAQCREIVRELFHDDPSEFGITEETLAELSK
;
A
#
# COMPACT_ATOMS: atom_id res chain seq x y z
N MET A 1 61.70 47.81 11.55
CA MET A 1 60.42 48.34 11.05
C MET A 1 60.36 48.10 9.55
N ASN A 2 59.52 47.19 9.06
CA ASN A 2 58.26 47.50 8.37
C ASN A 2 57.68 46.20 7.78
N TYR A 3 56.39 46.01 7.97
CA TYR A 3 55.60 44.87 7.51
C TYR A 3 55.23 45.02 6.02
N ASN A 4 55.20 43.92 5.27
CA ASN A 4 54.43 43.72 4.03
C ASN A 4 54.59 42.26 3.59
N GLN A 5 53.65 41.55 2.96
CA GLN A 5 52.19 41.60 2.82
C GLN A 5 51.83 40.28 2.07
N LEU A 6 50.61 39.79 2.26
CA LEU A 6 50.07 38.54 1.69
C LEU A 6 50.10 38.44 0.14
N GLN A 7 50.24 37.21 -0.37
CA GLN A 7 49.43 36.70 -1.48
C GLN A 7 49.46 35.16 -1.55
N PRO A 8 48.31 34.45 -1.51
CA PRO A 8 48.24 33.03 -1.82
C PRO A 8 48.07 32.77 -3.32
N GLN A 9 48.82 31.80 -3.87
CA GLN A 9 48.69 31.34 -5.25
C GLN A 9 47.43 30.47 -5.42
N SER A 10 46.54 30.91 -6.29
CA SER A 10 45.41 30.13 -6.81
C SER A 10 45.91 29.13 -7.85
N GLN A 11 45.72 27.83 -7.62
CA GLN A 11 45.78 26.81 -8.66
C GLN A 11 44.36 26.46 -9.09
N ALA A 12 44.01 26.87 -10.32
CA ALA A 12 42.81 26.42 -11.00
C ALA A 12 43.03 24.96 -11.44
N GLN A 13 42.19 24.04 -10.95
CA GLN A 13 42.09 22.69 -11.50
C GLN A 13 41.07 22.73 -12.63
N GLU A 14 41.52 22.42 -13.85
CA GLU A 14 40.67 22.20 -15.02
C GLU A 14 39.82 20.94 -14.79
N THR A 15 38.52 21.13 -14.64
CA THR A 15 37.54 20.04 -14.59
C THR A 15 37.39 19.46 -15.98
N GLN A 16 38.01 18.31 -16.25
CA GLN A 16 37.72 17.51 -17.44
C GLN A 16 36.25 17.06 -17.38
N GLN A 17 35.43 17.61 -18.27
CA GLN A 17 34.08 17.14 -18.53
C GLN A 17 34.17 15.76 -19.21
N ASN A 18 33.97 14.69 -18.44
CA ASN A 18 33.60 13.40 -19.00
C ASN A 18 32.11 13.45 -19.32
N GLU A 19 31.78 13.56 -20.60
CA GLU A 19 30.43 13.36 -21.07
C GLU A 19 30.08 11.87 -20.94
N ASP A 20 29.07 11.58 -20.12
CA ASP A 20 28.54 10.24 -19.89
C ASP A 20 27.67 9.86 -21.11
N ALA A 21 28.34 9.46 -22.19
CA ALA A 21 27.65 8.90 -23.35
C ALA A 21 26.94 7.61 -22.92
N PRO A 22 25.66 7.40 -23.28
CA PRO A 22 24.94 6.19 -22.91
C PRO A 22 25.71 4.96 -23.42
N PRO A 23 25.88 3.91 -22.59
CA PRO A 23 26.66 2.75 -22.95
C PRO A 23 26.09 2.14 -24.23
N THR A 24 26.97 1.84 -25.18
CA THR A 24 26.54 1.24 -26.44
C THR A 24 26.02 -0.17 -26.21
N ASP A 25 25.20 -0.68 -27.12
CA ASP A 25 24.64 -2.05 -27.02
C ASP A 25 25.75 -3.13 -26.89
N GLU A 26 26.93 -2.87 -27.46
CA GLU A 26 28.10 -3.74 -27.32
C GLU A 26 28.73 -3.68 -25.91
N ASP A 27 28.73 -2.53 -25.26
CA ASP A 27 29.18 -2.40 -23.87
C ASP A 27 28.25 -3.16 -22.93
N VAL A 28 26.94 -3.06 -23.16
CA VAL A 28 25.93 -3.79 -22.40
C VAL A 28 26.08 -5.30 -22.58
N LYS A 29 26.29 -5.79 -23.81
CA LYS A 29 26.56 -7.22 -24.07
C LYS A 29 27.83 -7.70 -23.37
N LYS A 30 28.88 -6.90 -23.35
CA LYS A 30 30.14 -7.23 -22.68
C LYS A 30 29.99 -7.30 -21.16
N ILE A 31 29.22 -6.38 -20.57
CA ILE A 31 28.86 -6.41 -19.14
C ILE A 31 28.04 -7.66 -18.82
N ILE A 32 27.01 -7.98 -19.62
CA ILE A 32 26.18 -9.17 -19.42
C ILE A 32 27.02 -10.45 -19.53
N SER A 33 27.93 -10.54 -20.50
CA SER A 33 28.82 -11.68 -20.66
C SER A 33 29.74 -11.86 -19.46
N THR A 34 30.30 -10.75 -18.95
CA THR A 34 31.18 -10.76 -17.79
C THR A 34 30.44 -11.18 -16.51
N LEU A 35 29.23 -10.67 -16.32
CA LEU A 35 28.36 -11.05 -15.20
C LEU A 35 27.99 -12.53 -15.26
N LYS A 36 27.62 -13.06 -16.43
CA LYS A 36 27.31 -14.49 -16.60
C LYS A 36 28.50 -15.41 -16.29
N ALA A 37 29.73 -14.96 -16.57
CA ALA A 37 30.93 -15.72 -16.25
C ALA A 37 31.33 -15.64 -14.77
N THR A 38 30.95 -14.57 -14.07
CA THR A 38 31.37 -14.30 -12.68
C THR A 38 30.36 -14.80 -11.65
N ILE A 39 29.07 -14.77 -11.99
CA ILE A 39 28.01 -15.22 -11.08
C ILE A 39 28.09 -16.74 -11.00
N THR A 40 28.59 -17.25 -9.86
CA THR A 40 28.57 -18.67 -9.56
C THR A 40 27.13 -19.17 -9.52
N CYS A 41 26.92 -20.40 -9.97
CA CYS A 41 25.63 -21.05 -9.89
C CYS A 41 25.12 -20.98 -8.43
N PRO A 42 23.89 -20.45 -8.17
CA PRO A 42 23.36 -20.39 -6.81
C PRO A 42 23.38 -21.79 -6.20
N PRO A 43 23.83 -21.94 -4.94
CA PRO A 43 24.05 -23.26 -4.33
C PRO A 43 22.78 -24.13 -4.25
N LEU A 44 21.60 -23.53 -4.45
CA LEU A 44 20.29 -24.17 -4.37
C LEU A 44 19.57 -24.27 -5.72
N ARG A 45 20.27 -24.07 -6.85
CA ARG A 45 19.65 -24.10 -8.19
C ARG A 45 18.91 -25.42 -8.48
N GLU A 46 19.44 -26.52 -7.97
CA GLU A 46 18.88 -27.86 -8.19
C GLU A 46 18.15 -28.41 -6.97
N GLN A 47 17.94 -27.60 -5.91
CA GLN A 47 17.23 -28.07 -4.74
C GLN A 47 15.74 -28.25 -5.11
N PRO A 48 15.17 -29.47 -4.96
CA PRO A 48 13.75 -29.68 -5.17
C PRO A 48 12.96 -28.72 -4.28
N LEU A 49 11.96 -28.05 -4.85
CA LEU A 49 11.01 -27.27 -4.07
C LEU A 49 10.39 -28.21 -3.04
N GLN A 50 10.70 -28.01 -1.76
CA GLN A 50 10.06 -28.75 -0.68
C GLN A 50 8.63 -28.22 -0.52
N ILE A 51 7.73 -28.69 -1.39
CA ILE A 51 6.30 -28.37 -1.35
C ILE A 51 5.67 -28.97 -0.07
N ASP A 52 6.29 -30.01 0.49
CA ASP A 52 5.76 -30.77 1.64
C ASP A 52 6.10 -30.17 3.02
N ALA A 53 6.79 -29.02 3.08
CA ALA A 53 7.13 -28.34 4.34
C ALA A 53 6.00 -27.42 4.86
N VAL A 54 4.81 -27.48 4.29
CA VAL A 54 3.58 -26.90 4.89
C VAL A 54 2.95 -27.92 5.83
N THR A 55 3.74 -28.51 6.73
CA THR A 55 3.16 -29.05 7.95
C THR A 55 2.89 -27.87 8.86
N ASP A 56 1.61 -27.58 9.01
CA ASP A 56 0.96 -26.52 9.77
C ASP A 56 1.24 -26.61 11.29
N THR A 57 2.52 -26.62 11.65
CA THR A 57 2.97 -26.48 13.03
C THR A 57 3.78 -25.21 13.09
N PRO A 58 3.19 -24.08 13.53
CA PRO A 58 3.97 -22.89 13.79
C PRO A 58 5.02 -23.29 14.80
N ALA A 59 6.28 -23.35 14.36
CA ALA A 59 7.42 -23.55 15.23
C ALA A 59 7.19 -22.60 16.42
N LYS A 60 7.07 -23.15 17.64
CA LYS A 60 6.91 -22.35 18.87
C LYS A 60 8.16 -21.52 19.00
N ARG A 61 8.16 -20.37 18.33
CA ARG A 61 9.15 -19.33 18.46
C ARG A 61 9.13 -19.02 19.94
N ILE A 62 10.23 -19.29 20.63
CA ILE A 62 10.39 -18.98 22.05
C ILE A 62 9.97 -17.51 22.18
N LYS A 63 8.80 -17.28 22.79
CA LYS A 63 8.24 -15.94 22.93
C LYS A 63 9.17 -15.20 23.87
N ARG A 64 10.14 -14.47 23.32
CA ARG A 64 10.96 -13.54 24.08
C ARG A 64 9.97 -12.58 24.75
N LYS A 65 9.99 -12.54 26.08
CA LYS A 65 9.10 -11.69 26.87
C LYS A 65 9.24 -10.26 26.32
N SER A 66 8.14 -9.68 25.87
CA SER A 66 8.16 -8.31 25.32
C SER A 66 8.72 -7.36 26.37
N LYS A 67 9.55 -6.40 25.95
CA LYS A 67 10.04 -5.34 26.84
C LYS A 67 8.94 -4.35 27.25
N PHE A 68 7.79 -4.40 26.58
CA PHE A 68 6.63 -3.53 26.82
C PHE A 68 5.41 -4.39 27.13
N SER A 69 4.64 -3.97 28.14
CA SER A 69 3.35 -4.59 28.44
C SER A 69 2.28 -4.12 27.45
N LYS A 70 1.18 -4.88 27.36
CA LYS A 70 0.06 -4.52 26.49
C LYS A 70 -0.60 -3.22 26.95
N GLU A 71 -0.71 -3.03 28.26
CA GLU A 71 -1.26 -1.83 28.88
C GLU A 71 -0.41 -0.59 28.57
N GLN A 72 0.93 -0.74 28.56
CA GLN A 72 1.83 0.33 28.13
C GLN A 72 1.61 0.70 26.66
N ASP A 73 1.46 -0.29 25.79
CA ASP A 73 1.19 -0.06 24.36
C ASP A 73 -0.14 0.66 24.12
N GLU A 74 -1.21 0.22 24.78
CA GLU A 74 -2.54 0.85 24.71
C GLU A 74 -2.48 2.31 25.19
N MET A 75 -1.77 2.57 26.29
CA MET A 75 -1.61 3.91 26.84
C MET A 75 -0.78 4.82 25.93
N ILE A 76 0.28 4.31 25.28
CA ILE A 76 1.04 5.07 24.27
C ILE A 76 0.14 5.50 23.11
N ILE A 77 -0.72 4.61 22.61
CA ILE A 77 -1.63 4.90 21.49
C ILE A 77 -2.67 5.95 21.90
N ASP A 78 -3.33 5.76 23.05
CA ASP A 78 -4.39 6.64 23.53
C ASP A 78 -3.88 8.05 23.85
N LEU A 79 -2.76 8.16 24.57
CA LEU A 79 -2.16 9.46 24.88
C LEU A 79 -1.70 10.19 23.61
N LYS A 80 -1.21 9.46 22.61
CA LYS A 80 -0.83 10.07 21.34
C LYS A 80 -2.05 10.58 20.56
N ARG A 81 -3.15 9.82 20.55
CA ARG A 81 -4.44 10.24 19.98
C ARG A 81 -4.98 11.51 20.65
N LYS A 82 -4.78 11.64 21.97
CA LYS A 82 -5.11 12.83 22.77
C LYS A 82 -4.13 14.01 22.59
N GLY A 83 -3.14 13.89 21.70
CA GLY A 83 -2.23 14.98 21.36
C GLY A 83 -1.10 15.23 22.35
N LYS A 84 -0.81 14.31 23.28
CA LYS A 84 0.29 14.47 24.25
C LYS A 84 1.67 14.45 23.58
N SER A 85 2.63 15.13 24.20
CA SER A 85 4.02 15.15 23.73
C SER A 85 4.72 13.81 24.03
N TRP A 86 5.77 13.48 23.29
CA TRP A 86 6.51 12.22 23.52
C TRP A 86 7.19 12.17 24.89
N VAL A 87 7.54 13.33 25.45
CA VAL A 87 8.12 13.45 26.79
C VAL A 87 7.07 13.06 27.83
N ASP A 88 5.89 13.69 27.79
CA ASP A 88 4.79 13.38 28.70
C ASP A 88 4.35 11.91 28.58
N ILE A 89 4.28 11.39 27.36
CA ILE A 89 3.93 9.99 27.13
C ILE A 89 4.94 9.07 27.80
N ALA A 90 6.24 9.34 27.68
CA ALA A 90 7.27 8.50 28.30
C ALA A 90 7.21 8.54 29.83
N GLU A 91 6.95 9.71 30.41
CA GLU A 91 6.78 9.89 31.85
C GLU A 91 5.54 9.14 32.36
N ILE A 92 4.38 9.28 31.69
CA ILE A 92 3.11 8.67 32.11
C ILE A 92 3.13 7.15 31.94
N THR A 93 3.74 6.64 30.86
CA THR A 93 3.74 5.20 30.53
C THR A 93 4.90 4.43 31.18
N GLY A 94 5.90 5.13 31.73
CA GLY A 94 7.06 4.54 32.40
C GLY A 94 8.00 3.78 31.47
N VAL A 95 7.96 4.04 30.15
CA VAL A 95 8.78 3.32 29.15
C VAL A 95 10.22 3.84 29.04
N GLY A 96 10.63 4.71 29.96
CA GLY A 96 11.97 5.29 30.03
C GLY A 96 12.05 6.64 29.32
N SER A 97 12.40 6.64 28.03
CA SER A 97 12.67 7.88 27.28
C SER A 97 11.62 8.18 26.21
N PHE A 98 11.50 9.47 25.86
CA PHE A 98 10.61 9.94 24.78
C PHE A 98 10.89 9.22 23.44
N LEU A 99 12.15 8.89 23.15
CA LEU A 99 12.54 8.17 21.94
C LEU A 99 12.03 6.72 21.98
N THR A 100 12.02 6.09 23.15
CA THR A 100 11.48 4.75 23.35
C THR A 100 9.97 4.73 23.11
N ALA A 101 9.24 5.70 23.67
CA ALA A 101 7.80 5.88 23.44
C ALA A 101 7.48 6.09 21.95
N ARG A 102 8.23 6.98 21.27
CA ARG A 102 8.08 7.24 19.83
C ARG A 102 8.34 5.99 18.99
N ASN A 103 9.46 5.30 19.23
CA ASN A 103 9.81 4.09 18.48
C ASN A 103 8.77 2.98 18.70
N ARG A 104 8.27 2.85 19.93
CA ARG A 104 7.22 1.88 20.24
C ARG A 104 5.93 2.21 19.50
N TYR A 105 5.50 3.46 19.52
CA TYR A 105 4.33 3.92 18.75
C TYR A 105 4.49 3.65 17.24
N GLN A 106 5.66 3.93 16.65
CA GLN A 106 5.91 3.67 15.23
C GLN A 106 5.82 2.18 14.89
N VAL A 107 6.33 1.30 15.75
CA VAL A 107 6.18 -0.16 15.58
C VAL A 107 4.73 -0.58 15.71
N LEU A 108 3.98 -0.05 16.68
CA LEU A 108 2.56 -0.35 16.86
C LEU A 108 1.77 0.06 15.61
N MET A 109 1.93 1.29 15.14
CA MET A 109 1.27 1.78 13.92
C MET A 109 1.72 1.03 12.65
N GLY A 110 3.00 0.70 12.53
CA GLY A 110 3.54 -0.06 11.40
C GLY A 110 3.11 -1.54 11.39
N GLN A 111 2.96 -2.16 12.57
CA GLN A 111 2.37 -3.49 12.72
C GLN A 111 0.87 -3.48 12.39
N GLN A 112 0.17 -2.37 12.67
CA GLN A 112 -1.22 -2.21 12.22
C GLN A 112 -1.34 -2.09 10.70
N GLY A 113 -0.28 -1.70 9.98
CA GLY A 113 -0.26 -1.73 8.51
C GLY A 113 -0.40 -3.13 7.90
N ALA A 114 -0.03 -4.18 8.64
CA ALA A 114 -0.29 -5.57 8.23
C ALA A 114 -1.70 -6.06 8.63
N ALA A 115 -2.29 -5.47 9.69
CA ALA A 115 -3.67 -5.76 10.10
C ALA A 115 -4.73 -4.95 9.33
N SER A 116 -4.32 -3.90 8.62
CA SER A 116 -5.18 -3.01 7.82
C SER A 116 -5.84 -3.67 6.60
N THR A 117 -5.60 -4.96 6.36
CA THR A 117 -6.19 -5.72 5.25
C THR A 117 -7.23 -6.75 5.71
N VAL A 118 -7.43 -6.90 7.03
CA VAL A 118 -8.44 -7.82 7.57
C VAL A 118 -9.76 -7.09 7.66
N TRP A 119 -10.69 -7.42 6.77
CA TRP A 119 -12.07 -6.94 6.81
C TRP A 119 -12.76 -7.44 8.07
N SER A 120 -13.22 -6.52 8.92
CA SER A 120 -14.11 -6.85 10.02
C SER A 120 -15.56 -6.97 9.52
N PRO A 121 -16.44 -7.70 10.24
CA PRO A 121 -17.87 -7.71 9.95
C PRO A 121 -18.49 -6.30 9.90
N GLU A 122 -17.99 -5.40 10.74
CA GLU A 122 -18.40 -4.00 10.79
C GLU A 122 -18.00 -3.24 9.53
N ASP A 123 -16.81 -3.51 8.97
CA ASP A 123 -16.37 -2.90 7.70
C ASP A 123 -17.24 -3.37 6.53
N VAL A 124 -17.57 -4.66 6.50
CA VAL A 124 -18.45 -5.24 5.47
C VAL A 124 -19.85 -4.63 5.57
N GLN A 125 -20.41 -4.53 6.77
CA GLN A 125 -21.71 -3.89 6.98
C GLN A 125 -21.70 -2.41 6.58
N SER A 126 -20.63 -1.71 6.91
CA SER A 126 -20.46 -0.29 6.55
C SER A 126 -20.36 -0.10 5.04
N LEU A 127 -19.63 -0.98 4.36
CA LEU A 127 -19.55 -1.00 2.90
C LEU A 127 -20.92 -1.28 2.29
N GLN A 128 -21.66 -2.27 2.81
CA GLN A 128 -23.00 -2.60 2.30
C GLN A 128 -23.94 -1.40 2.38
N ASN A 129 -23.97 -0.71 3.52
CA ASN A 129 -24.79 0.49 3.70
C ASN A 129 -24.42 1.60 2.69
N LEU A 130 -23.12 1.81 2.45
CA LEU A 130 -22.64 2.79 1.47
C LEU A 130 -23.01 2.42 0.03
N VAL A 131 -22.96 1.13 -0.30
CA VAL A 131 -23.41 0.62 -1.60
C VAL A 131 -24.90 0.87 -1.77
N ASP A 132 -25.73 0.50 -0.80
CA ASP A 132 -27.18 0.69 -0.86
C ASP A 132 -27.57 2.16 -1.03
N GLU A 133 -26.92 3.06 -0.29
CA GLU A 133 -27.12 4.50 -0.43
C GLU A 133 -26.66 5.02 -1.81
N GLY A 134 -25.50 4.55 -2.28
CA GLY A 134 -24.96 4.88 -3.59
C GLY A 134 -25.88 4.42 -4.73
N GLU A 135 -26.52 3.26 -4.59
CA GLU A 135 -27.48 2.76 -5.56
C GLU A 135 -28.73 3.63 -5.65
N LEU A 136 -29.24 4.13 -4.52
CA LEU A 136 -30.37 5.06 -4.52
C LEU A 136 -30.01 6.38 -5.23
N GLU A 137 -28.83 6.94 -4.95
CA GLU A 137 -28.40 8.18 -5.57
C GLU A 137 -28.10 8.01 -7.08
N LYS A 138 -27.59 6.84 -7.49
CA LYS A 138 -27.46 6.45 -8.92
C LYS A 138 -28.79 6.62 -9.66
N TRP A 139 -29.89 6.09 -9.12
CA TRP A 139 -31.20 6.18 -9.79
C TRP A 139 -31.76 7.60 -9.81
N ARG A 140 -31.56 8.38 -8.74
CA ARG A 140 -31.92 9.81 -8.71
C ARG A 140 -31.12 10.62 -9.72
N PHE A 141 -29.83 10.34 -9.87
CA PHE A 141 -28.99 10.94 -10.90
C PHE A 141 -29.53 10.63 -12.30
N ILE A 142 -29.77 9.35 -12.61
CA ILE A 142 -30.29 8.92 -13.92
C ILE A 142 -31.62 9.62 -14.24
N SER A 143 -32.58 9.62 -13.31
CA SER A 143 -33.86 10.32 -13.48
C SER A 143 -33.69 11.81 -13.79
N ARG A 144 -32.80 12.51 -13.06
CA ARG A 144 -32.50 13.93 -13.29
C ARG A 144 -31.86 14.16 -14.67
N GLU A 145 -30.91 13.35 -15.07
CA GLU A 145 -30.26 13.48 -16.38
C GLU A 145 -31.23 13.16 -17.52
N LEU A 146 -32.07 12.14 -17.36
CA LEU A 146 -33.08 11.78 -18.34
C LEU A 146 -34.11 12.91 -18.53
N TYR A 147 -34.48 13.61 -17.46
CA TYR A 147 -35.31 14.81 -17.55
C TYR A 147 -34.64 15.93 -18.36
N LYS A 148 -33.33 16.18 -18.15
CA LYS A 148 -32.60 17.21 -18.92
C LYS A 148 -32.62 16.92 -20.41
N LEU A 149 -32.46 15.65 -20.80
CA LEU A 149 -32.41 15.21 -22.20
C LEU A 149 -33.79 15.20 -22.87
N THR A 150 -34.82 14.73 -22.15
CA THR A 150 -36.13 14.43 -22.75
C THR A 150 -37.21 15.44 -22.42
N ARG A 151 -37.00 16.29 -21.40
CA ARG A 151 -38.00 17.18 -20.78
C ARG A 151 -39.24 16.47 -20.23
N LYS A 152 -39.16 15.15 -20.02
CA LYS A 152 -40.22 14.33 -19.42
C LYS A 152 -39.82 13.90 -18.01
N LEU A 153 -40.80 13.90 -17.10
CA LEU A 153 -40.58 13.48 -15.72
C LEU A 153 -40.69 11.96 -15.62
N PHE A 154 -39.59 11.32 -15.23
CA PHE A 154 -39.53 9.89 -14.92
C PHE A 154 -39.08 9.74 -13.47
N SER A 155 -39.76 8.92 -12.68
CA SER A 155 -39.29 8.62 -11.33
C SER A 155 -38.05 7.72 -11.38
N ASP A 156 -37.25 7.77 -10.32
CA ASP A 156 -36.14 6.84 -10.07
C ASP A 156 -36.60 5.37 -10.12
N ALA A 157 -37.77 5.06 -9.56
CA ALA A 157 -38.37 3.73 -9.63
C ALA A 157 -38.72 3.30 -11.07
N GLN A 158 -39.27 4.20 -11.89
CA GLN A 158 -39.56 3.92 -13.31
C GLN A 158 -38.27 3.70 -14.10
N CYS A 159 -37.24 4.51 -13.87
CA CYS A 159 -35.95 4.35 -14.55
C CYS A 159 -35.33 2.99 -14.21
N ARG A 160 -35.35 2.60 -12.94
CA ARG A 160 -34.85 1.29 -12.49
C ARG A 160 -35.62 0.13 -13.13
N GLU A 161 -36.95 0.24 -13.21
CA GLU A 161 -37.78 -0.80 -13.81
C GLU A 161 -37.51 -0.97 -15.31
N ILE A 162 -37.38 0.12 -16.06
CA ILE A 162 -37.05 0.05 -17.48
C ILE A 162 -35.66 -0.56 -17.69
N VAL A 163 -34.67 -0.17 -16.88
CA VAL A 163 -33.32 -0.76 -16.96
C VAL A 163 -33.36 -2.25 -16.61
N ARG A 164 -34.21 -2.68 -15.67
CA ARG A 164 -34.42 -4.10 -15.34
C ARG A 164 -35.00 -4.89 -16.51
N GLU A 165 -35.97 -4.32 -17.22
CA GLU A 165 -36.53 -4.95 -18.42
C GLU A 165 -35.50 -5.02 -19.55
N LEU A 166 -34.76 -3.95 -19.82
CA LEU A 166 -33.66 -3.96 -20.80
C LEU A 166 -32.61 -5.03 -20.49
N PHE A 167 -32.28 -5.20 -19.21
CA PHE A 167 -31.37 -6.25 -18.76
C PHE A 167 -31.93 -7.66 -19.00
N HIS A 168 -33.24 -7.86 -18.80
CA HIS A 168 -33.88 -9.15 -19.03
C HIS A 168 -33.98 -9.49 -20.52
N ASP A 169 -34.18 -8.48 -21.37
CA ASP A 169 -34.27 -8.63 -22.82
C ASP A 169 -32.93 -8.99 -23.45
N ASP A 170 -31.86 -8.28 -23.07
CA ASP A 170 -30.50 -8.58 -23.54
C ASP A 170 -29.45 -8.37 -22.42
N PRO A 171 -29.15 -9.42 -21.63
CA PRO A 171 -28.10 -9.36 -20.62
C PRO A 171 -26.70 -9.08 -21.18
N SER A 172 -26.47 -9.35 -22.47
CA SER A 172 -25.16 -9.20 -23.09
C SER A 172 -24.76 -7.74 -23.28
N GLU A 173 -25.73 -6.82 -23.45
CA GLU A 173 -25.49 -5.37 -23.44
C GLU A 173 -24.92 -4.87 -22.10
N PHE A 174 -25.21 -5.60 -21.02
CA PHE A 174 -24.69 -5.33 -19.68
C PHE A 174 -23.38 -6.08 -19.39
N GLY A 175 -22.78 -6.68 -20.43
CA GLY A 175 -21.52 -7.42 -20.32
C GLY A 175 -21.66 -8.81 -19.70
N ILE A 176 -22.89 -9.32 -19.56
CA ILE A 176 -23.12 -10.70 -19.10
C ILE A 176 -23.18 -11.61 -20.32
N THR A 177 -22.09 -12.31 -20.58
CA THR A 177 -21.96 -13.25 -21.71
C THR A 177 -21.88 -14.68 -21.22
N GLU A 178 -21.90 -15.64 -22.15
CA GLU A 178 -21.65 -17.05 -21.85
C GLU A 178 -20.29 -17.27 -21.16
N GLU A 179 -19.30 -16.41 -21.45
CA GLU A 179 -17.99 -16.43 -20.79
C GLU A 179 -18.11 -16.08 -19.30
N THR A 180 -18.88 -15.04 -18.96
CA THR A 180 -19.15 -14.65 -17.56
C THR A 180 -19.87 -15.76 -16.80
N LEU A 181 -20.80 -16.48 -17.44
CA LEU A 181 -21.48 -17.63 -16.85
C LEU A 181 -20.54 -18.84 -16.67
N ALA A 182 -19.61 -19.03 -17.61
CA ALA A 182 -18.59 -20.09 -17.54
C ALA A 182 -17.55 -19.82 -16.43
N GLU A 183 -17.25 -18.57 -16.11
CA GLU A 183 -16.41 -18.21 -14.96
C GLU A 183 -17.08 -18.52 -13.63
N LEU A 184 -18.38 -18.23 -13.50
CA LEU A 184 -19.15 -18.46 -12.26
C LEU A 184 -19.42 -19.94 -11.97
N SER A 185 -19.30 -20.81 -12.98
CA SER A 185 -19.55 -22.26 -12.85
C SER A 185 -18.29 -23.09 -12.58
N LYS A 186 -17.12 -22.45 -12.51
CA LYS A 186 -15.84 -23.06 -12.11
C LYS A 186 -15.58 -22.88 -10.62
#